data_AF-A0A8D9L1W9-F1
#
_entry.id   AF-A0A8D9L1W9-F1
#
_cell.length_a   1.000
_cell.length_b   1.000
_cell.length_c   1.000
_cell.angle_alpha   90.00
_cell.angle_beta   90.00
_cell.angle_gamma   90.00
#
_symmetry.space_group_name_H-M   'P 1'
#
loop_
_entity.id
_entity.type
_entity.pdbx_description
1 polymer ?
#
loop_
_entity_poly.entity_id
_entity_poly.type
_entity_poly.pdbx_seq_one_letter_code
_entity_poly.pdbx_strand_id
1 'polypeptide(L)'
;MDKTNFIPRLENYNAPVFLRPRRFGKSLLVSTLACYYDRTKADRFEELFGGTWIGEYPTEEHSRYMVVRYGFSAMVMANDMEGLERNFNLLNCSPVEIMVTHNRDLFQDFQFTTKGNASQMLEEALGYAREHGLPKVYILIDEYDNFTNQLLTAYKDPLYEQITTKDSFLRTFFKVIKKRRVAV
;
A
#
# COMPACT_ATOMS: atom_id res chain seq x y z
N MET A 1 13.91 -9.96 -19.69
CA MET A 1 12.58 -10.46 -20.12
C MET A 1 11.53 -9.58 -19.49
N ASP A 2 10.74 -8.89 -20.31
CA ASP A 2 9.54 -8.19 -19.90
C ASP A 2 8.47 -9.19 -19.40
N LYS A 3 7.78 -8.85 -18.30
CA LYS A 3 6.73 -9.65 -17.65
C LYS A 3 5.46 -8.83 -17.42
N THR A 4 5.35 -7.66 -18.05
CA THR A 4 4.19 -6.78 -17.90
C THR A 4 2.91 -7.37 -18.50
N ASN A 5 3.04 -8.34 -19.40
CA ASN A 5 1.93 -9.15 -19.94
C ASN A 5 1.15 -9.97 -18.88
N PHE A 6 1.67 -10.09 -17.67
CA PHE A 6 0.93 -10.72 -16.57
C PHE A 6 -0.01 -9.74 -15.84
N ILE A 7 0.14 -8.43 -16.01
CA ILE A 7 -0.68 -7.40 -15.34
C ILE A 7 -2.18 -7.60 -15.59
N PRO A 8 -2.67 -7.82 -16.83
CA PRO A 8 -4.10 -8.05 -17.08
C PRO A 8 -4.62 -9.32 -16.38
N ARG A 9 -3.75 -10.32 -16.20
CA ARG A 9 -4.12 -11.54 -15.48
C ARG A 9 -4.25 -11.29 -13.99
N LEU A 10 -3.46 -10.36 -13.43
CA LEU A 10 -3.51 -10.00 -12.02
C LEU A 10 -4.81 -9.28 -11.67
N GLU A 11 -5.34 -8.47 -12.57
CA GLU A 11 -6.61 -7.75 -12.40
C GLU A 11 -7.82 -8.70 -12.22
N ASN A 12 -7.72 -9.95 -12.65
CA ASN A 12 -8.75 -10.97 -12.40
C ASN A 12 -8.77 -11.49 -10.96
N TYR A 13 -7.79 -11.12 -10.12
CA TYR A 13 -7.71 -11.54 -8.73
C TYR A 13 -8.02 -10.37 -7.81
N ASN A 14 -8.97 -10.56 -6.89
CA ASN A 14 -9.38 -9.51 -5.92
C ASN A 14 -8.31 -9.12 -4.89
N ALA A 15 -7.24 -9.89 -4.72
CA ALA A 15 -6.16 -9.62 -3.74
C ALA A 15 -4.96 -10.55 -4.01
N PRO A 16 -4.21 -10.32 -5.10
CA PRO A 16 -3.10 -11.18 -5.45
C PRO A 16 -1.97 -11.06 -4.42
N VAL A 17 -1.63 -12.18 -3.77
CA VAL A 17 -0.49 -12.29 -2.85
C VAL A 17 0.70 -12.94 -3.56
N PHE A 18 1.82 -12.23 -3.66
CA PHE A 18 3.02 -12.74 -4.32
C PHE A 18 3.96 -13.46 -3.33
N LEU A 19 3.70 -14.74 -3.09
CA LEU A 19 4.60 -15.61 -2.33
C LEU A 19 5.73 -16.12 -3.26
N ARG A 20 6.87 -15.42 -3.31
CA ARG A 20 8.10 -15.89 -4.00
C ARG A 20 9.36 -15.70 -3.13
N PRO A 21 10.44 -16.45 -3.38
CA PRO A 21 11.70 -16.33 -2.64
C PRO A 21 12.33 -14.93 -2.69
N ARG A 22 13.21 -14.64 -1.73
CA ARG A 22 13.89 -13.34 -1.58
C ARG A 22 14.72 -13.00 -2.83
N ARG A 23 14.73 -11.72 -3.24
CA ARG A 23 15.46 -11.17 -4.41
C ARG A 23 14.96 -11.58 -5.81
N PHE A 24 13.75 -12.11 -5.93
CA PHE A 24 13.14 -12.47 -7.23
C PHE A 24 12.41 -11.32 -7.96
N GLY A 25 12.65 -10.06 -7.57
CA GLY A 25 12.06 -8.88 -8.23
C GLY A 25 10.63 -8.54 -7.81
N LYS A 26 10.18 -8.99 -6.62
CA LYS A 26 8.85 -8.62 -6.07
C LYS A 26 8.70 -7.09 -5.93
N SER A 27 9.69 -6.44 -5.35
CA SER A 27 9.69 -4.98 -5.17
C SER A 27 9.72 -4.21 -6.49
N LEU A 28 10.38 -4.77 -7.52
CA LEU A 28 10.33 -4.18 -8.87
C LEU A 28 8.93 -4.30 -9.44
N LEU A 29 8.29 -5.48 -9.34
CA LEU A 29 6.91 -5.67 -9.79
C LEU A 29 5.95 -4.73 -9.05
N VAL A 30 6.07 -4.58 -7.73
CA VAL A 30 5.24 -3.64 -6.96
C VAL A 30 5.48 -2.19 -7.41
N SER A 31 6.73 -1.79 -7.66
CA SER A 31 7.02 -0.47 -8.27
C SER A 31 6.38 -0.32 -9.65
N THR A 32 6.44 -1.35 -10.50
CA THR A 32 5.83 -1.35 -11.83
C THR A 32 4.31 -1.16 -11.73
N LEU A 33 3.63 -1.93 -10.86
CA LEU A 33 2.19 -1.79 -10.62
C LEU A 33 1.84 -0.42 -10.07
N ALA A 34 2.64 0.11 -9.14
CA ALA A 34 2.44 1.46 -8.59
C ALA A 34 2.48 2.50 -9.72
N CYS A 35 3.48 2.46 -10.60
CA CYS A 35 3.57 3.38 -11.73
C CYS A 35 2.46 3.16 -12.76
N TYR A 36 2.02 1.92 -12.97
CA TYR A 36 1.04 1.58 -13.99
C TYR A 36 -0.38 2.05 -13.62
N TYR A 37 -0.75 1.92 -12.35
CA TYR A 37 -2.10 2.27 -11.87
C TYR A 37 -2.24 3.71 -11.41
N ASP A 38 -1.13 4.38 -11.04
CA ASP A 38 -1.17 5.74 -10.48
C ASP A 38 -1.60 6.78 -11.51
N ARG A 39 -2.76 7.40 -11.26
CA ARG A 39 -3.32 8.47 -12.09
C ARG A 39 -2.39 9.66 -12.27
N THR A 40 -1.53 9.91 -11.28
CA THR A 40 -0.61 11.05 -11.30
C THR A 40 0.60 10.82 -12.22
N LYS A 41 0.70 9.63 -12.83
CA LYS A 41 1.73 9.24 -13.80
C LYS A 41 1.17 9.09 -15.22
N ALA A 42 -0.09 9.44 -15.45
CA ALA A 42 -0.75 9.29 -16.75
C ALA A 42 0.00 10.00 -17.89
N ASP A 43 0.55 11.19 -17.61
CA ASP A 43 1.35 12.01 -18.53
C ASP A 43 2.69 11.36 -18.91
N ARG A 44 3.20 10.46 -18.06
CA ARG A 44 4.46 9.73 -18.25
C ARG A 44 4.27 8.29 -18.69
N PHE A 45 3.06 7.90 -19.09
CA PHE A 45 2.77 6.51 -19.44
C PHE A 45 3.69 5.98 -20.56
N GLU A 46 3.85 6.74 -21.64
CA GLU A 46 4.71 6.36 -22.76
C GLU A 46 6.18 6.25 -22.36
N GLU A 47 6.68 7.19 -21.55
CA GLU A 47 8.05 7.17 -21.02
C GLU A 47 8.31 5.89 -20.18
N LEU A 48 7.32 5.49 -19.37
CA LEU A 48 7.45 4.40 -18.43
C LEU A 48 7.19 3.02 -19.06
N PHE A 49 6.29 2.94 -20.05
CA PHE A 49 5.76 1.67 -20.56
C PHE A 49 5.83 1.50 -22.07
N GLY A 50 6.13 2.52 -22.88
CA GLY A 50 6.05 2.47 -24.35
C GLY A 50 6.86 1.35 -25.00
N GLY A 51 7.97 0.92 -24.38
CA GLY A 51 8.78 -0.22 -24.83
C GLY A 51 8.41 -1.58 -24.21
N THR A 52 7.25 -1.70 -23.56
CA THR A 52 6.80 -2.89 -22.84
C THR A 52 5.48 -3.39 -23.40
N TRP A 53 5.17 -4.67 -23.17
CA TRP A 53 3.91 -5.27 -23.61
C TRP A 53 2.70 -4.50 -23.07
N ILE A 54 2.73 -4.05 -21.82
CA ILE A 54 1.59 -3.31 -21.24
C ILE A 54 1.47 -1.87 -21.73
N GLY A 55 2.53 -1.31 -22.33
CA GLY A 55 2.45 -0.04 -23.04
C GLY A 55 1.78 -0.18 -24.40
N GLU A 56 2.05 -1.27 -25.11
CA GLU A 56 1.39 -1.60 -26.38
C GLU A 56 -0.07 -2.08 -26.18
N TYR A 57 -0.36 -2.74 -25.05
CA TYR A 57 -1.67 -3.31 -24.72
C TYR A 57 -2.15 -2.87 -23.33
N PRO A 58 -2.43 -1.57 -23.10
CA PRO A 58 -2.92 -1.08 -21.82
C PRO A 58 -4.30 -1.66 -21.49
N THR A 59 -4.53 -2.00 -20.23
CA THR A 59 -5.83 -2.39 -19.69
C THR A 59 -6.65 -1.14 -19.39
N GLU A 60 -7.96 -1.29 -19.21
CA GLU A 60 -8.84 -0.19 -18.79
C GLU A 60 -8.51 0.36 -17.40
N GLU A 61 -7.62 -0.29 -16.65
CA GLU A 61 -7.24 0.06 -15.28
C GLU A 61 -6.00 0.97 -15.21
N HIS A 62 -5.29 1.16 -16.33
CA HIS A 62 -4.08 1.98 -16.39
C HIS A 62 -4.35 3.43 -15.97
N SER A 63 -3.51 3.97 -15.08
CA SER A 63 -3.57 5.37 -14.63
C SER A 63 -4.91 5.84 -14.06
N ARG A 64 -5.69 4.97 -13.39
CA ARG A 64 -7.02 5.31 -12.84
C ARG A 64 -7.07 5.46 -11.33
N TYR A 65 -5.99 5.15 -10.62
CA TYR A 65 -6.02 4.98 -9.17
C TYR A 65 -5.18 6.00 -8.44
N MET A 66 -5.59 6.31 -7.21
CA MET A 66 -4.72 6.97 -6.25
C MET A 66 -3.93 5.88 -5.52
N VAL A 67 -2.62 5.80 -5.75
CA VAL A 67 -1.83 4.69 -5.24
C VAL A 67 -1.25 5.00 -3.86
N VAL A 68 -1.41 4.07 -2.92
CA VAL A 68 -0.68 4.06 -1.65
C VAL A 68 0.24 2.85 -1.65
N ARG A 69 1.55 3.08 -1.49
CA ARG A 69 2.55 2.01 -1.42
C ARG A 69 3.16 1.93 -0.02
N TYR A 70 2.93 0.82 0.66
CA TYR A 70 3.59 0.48 1.91
C TYR A 70 4.81 -0.39 1.67
N GLY A 71 5.96 0.02 2.20
CA GLY A 71 7.20 -0.76 2.17
C GLY A 71 7.61 -1.13 3.59
N PHE A 72 7.48 -2.41 3.94
CA PHE A 72 7.77 -2.91 5.29
C PHE A 72 9.24 -3.29 5.52
N SER A 73 10.12 -2.92 4.59
CA SER A 73 11.57 -3.18 4.66
C SER A 73 12.27 -2.42 5.79
N ALA A 74 11.83 -1.18 6.03
CA ALA A 74 12.43 -0.24 6.96
C ALA A 74 11.83 -0.32 8.38
N MET A 75 10.97 -1.31 8.66
CA MET A 75 10.36 -1.44 9.97
C MET A 75 11.42 -1.73 11.03
N VAL A 76 11.49 -0.86 12.04
CA VAL A 76 12.40 -1.01 13.18
C VAL A 76 11.64 -1.68 14.32
N MET A 77 12.16 -2.82 14.80
CA MET A 77 11.62 -3.49 15.98
C MET A 77 11.94 -2.70 17.25
N ALA A 78 11.01 -2.69 18.20
CA ALA A 78 11.18 -2.06 19.52
C ALA A 78 11.16 -3.13 20.62
N ASN A 79 11.58 -2.79 21.84
CA ASN A 79 11.56 -3.77 22.94
C ASN A 79 10.15 -3.90 23.58
N ASP A 80 9.23 -3.00 23.26
CA ASP A 80 7.87 -2.94 23.77
C ASP A 80 6.84 -2.64 22.67
N MET A 81 5.56 -2.79 23.02
CA MET A 81 4.43 -2.58 22.10
C MET A 81 4.25 -1.12 21.69
N GLU A 82 4.48 -0.19 22.63
CA GLU A 82 4.31 1.25 22.38
C GLU A 82 5.34 1.76 21.37
N GLY A 83 6.62 1.37 21.53
CA GLY A 83 7.68 1.68 20.59
C GLY A 83 7.45 1.05 19.22
N LEU A 84 6.91 -0.18 19.18
CA LEU A 84 6.61 -0.86 17.93
C LEU A 84 5.45 -0.16 17.19
N GLU A 85 4.39 0.22 17.89
CA GLU A 85 3.28 1.00 17.34
C GLU A 85 3.74 2.37 16.84
N ARG A 86 4.61 3.05 17.60
CA ARG A 86 5.21 4.32 17.17
C ARG A 86 6.01 4.17 15.88
N ASN A 87 6.89 3.17 15.79
CA ASN A 87 7.68 2.91 14.59
C ASN A 87 6.78 2.57 13.40
N PHE A 88 5.71 1.82 13.63
CA PHE A 88 4.72 1.50 12.62
C PHE A 88 4.03 2.76 12.10
N ASN A 89 3.58 3.64 13.00
CA ASN A 89 2.92 4.88 12.63
C ASN A 89 3.86 5.82 11.87
N LEU A 90 5.12 5.96 12.30
CA LEU A 90 6.13 6.77 11.59
C LEU A 90 6.33 6.28 10.14
N LEU A 91 6.39 4.95 9.95
CA LEU A 91 6.57 4.36 8.63
C LEU A 91 5.32 4.51 7.74
N ASN A 92 4.12 4.33 8.30
CA ASN A 92 2.89 4.17 7.52
C ASN A 92 2.04 5.44 7.38
N CYS A 93 2.30 6.50 8.14
CA CYS A 93 1.65 7.81 7.92
C CYS A 93 2.12 8.46 6.59
N SER A 94 3.42 8.36 6.29
CA SER A 94 4.03 9.03 5.14
C SER A 94 3.43 8.60 3.79
N PRO A 95 3.22 7.30 3.48
CA PRO A 95 2.59 6.88 2.23
C PRO A 95 1.20 7.47 1.99
N VAL A 96 0.39 7.61 3.05
CA VAL A 96 -0.96 8.19 2.94
C VAL A 96 -0.89 9.69 2.69
N GLU A 97 0.02 10.38 3.38
CA GLU A 97 0.25 11.82 3.19
C GLU A 97 0.77 12.12 1.77
N ILE A 98 1.66 11.29 1.24
CA ILE A 98 2.15 11.39 -0.14
C ILE A 98 1.00 11.20 -1.14
N MET A 99 0.13 10.20 -0.95
CA MET A 99 -1.00 9.96 -1.84
C MET A 99 -1.94 11.17 -1.89
N VAL A 100 -2.29 11.74 -0.73
CA VAL A 100 -3.12 12.95 -0.64
C VAL A 100 -2.42 14.15 -1.28
N THR A 101 -1.11 14.29 -1.09
CA THR A 101 -0.32 15.40 -1.64
C THR A 101 -0.22 15.33 -3.16
N HIS A 102 0.01 14.14 -3.73
CA HIS A 102 0.06 13.96 -5.18
C HIS A 102 -1.30 14.15 -5.84
N ASN A 103 -2.39 13.94 -5.11
CA ASN A 103 -3.76 14.11 -5.60
C ASN A 103 -4.41 15.39 -5.04
N ARG A 104 -3.62 16.45 -4.83
CA ARG A 104 -4.12 17.69 -4.23
C ARG A 104 -5.15 18.41 -5.11
N ASP A 105 -5.13 18.15 -6.40
CA ASP A 105 -6.17 18.55 -7.34
C ASP A 105 -7.56 18.01 -6.95
N LEU A 106 -7.61 16.83 -6.33
CA LEU A 106 -8.84 16.18 -5.88
C LEU A 106 -9.13 16.40 -4.39
N PHE A 107 -8.08 16.41 -3.56
CA PHE A 107 -8.19 16.58 -2.11
C PHE A 107 -8.31 18.04 -1.66
N GLN A 108 -8.06 19.02 -2.53
CA GLN A 108 -8.27 20.46 -2.29
C GLN A 108 -7.67 20.92 -0.95
N ASP A 109 -8.52 21.30 0.01
CA ASP A 109 -8.13 21.81 1.33
C ASP A 109 -8.11 20.73 2.42
N PHE A 110 -8.33 19.45 2.08
CA PHE A 110 -8.34 18.35 3.04
C PHE A 110 -7.09 18.34 3.93
N GLN A 111 -7.29 18.26 5.24
CA GLN A 111 -6.22 18.13 6.23
C GLN A 111 -6.51 16.95 7.14
N PHE A 112 -5.45 16.19 7.46
CA PHE A 112 -5.57 15.12 8.43
C PHE A 112 -5.80 15.67 9.83
N THR A 113 -6.80 15.14 10.53
CA THR A 113 -7.07 15.48 11.95
C THR A 113 -6.35 14.54 12.91
N THR A 114 -5.98 13.35 12.43
CA THR A 114 -5.35 12.28 13.22
C THR A 114 -3.88 12.04 12.83
N LYS A 115 -3.15 13.12 12.53
CA LYS A 115 -1.72 13.03 12.19
C LYS A 115 -0.94 12.23 13.23
N GLY A 116 -0.16 11.26 12.77
CA GLY A 116 0.61 10.37 13.63
C GLY A 116 -0.07 9.03 13.95
N ASN A 117 -1.33 8.82 13.53
CA ASN A 117 -1.98 7.52 13.57
C ASN A 117 -2.24 7.01 12.15
N ALA A 118 -1.47 6.02 11.69
CA ALA A 118 -1.53 5.54 10.31
C ALA A 118 -2.90 4.92 9.97
N SER A 119 -3.54 4.25 10.93
CA SER A 119 -4.87 3.65 10.72
C SER A 119 -5.94 4.71 10.52
N GLN A 120 -5.95 5.72 11.38
CA GLN A 120 -6.93 6.80 11.32
C GLN A 120 -6.70 7.72 10.12
N MET A 121 -5.44 8.05 9.80
CA MET A 121 -5.12 8.82 8.59
C MET A 121 -5.58 8.11 7.32
N LEU A 122 -5.31 6.79 7.21
CA LEU A 122 -5.83 6.01 6.07
C LEU A 122 -7.35 6.02 6.03
N GLU A 123 -8.01 5.89 7.19
CA GLU A 123 -9.46 5.90 7.28
C GLU A 123 -10.08 7.25 6.87
N GLU A 124 -9.48 8.37 7.27
CA GLU A 124 -9.87 9.73 6.87
C GLU A 124 -9.73 9.91 5.37
N ALA A 125 -8.57 9.58 4.79
CA ALA A 125 -8.33 9.72 3.35
C ALA A 125 -9.31 8.87 2.52
N LEU A 126 -9.52 7.60 2.91
CA LEU A 126 -10.50 6.72 2.26
C LEU A 126 -11.95 7.18 2.47
N GLY A 127 -12.24 7.80 3.63
CA GLY A 127 -13.53 8.41 3.92
C GLY A 127 -13.83 9.56 2.98
N TYR A 128 -12.90 10.50 2.90
CA TYR A 128 -12.97 11.68 2.05
C TYR A 128 -13.13 11.29 0.58
N ALA A 129 -12.28 10.37 0.09
CA ALA A 129 -12.33 9.90 -1.28
C ALA A 129 -13.70 9.32 -1.66
N ARG A 130 -14.33 8.56 -0.75
CA ARG A 130 -15.67 8.01 -0.98
C ARG A 130 -16.75 9.08 -0.96
N GLU A 131 -16.71 9.97 0.03
CA GLU A 131 -17.70 11.02 0.22
C GLU A 131 -17.76 11.98 -0.98
N HIS A 132 -16.61 12.25 -1.59
CA HIS A 132 -16.49 13.16 -2.73
C HIS A 132 -16.46 12.45 -4.09
N GLY A 133 -16.67 11.12 -4.12
CA GLY A 133 -16.69 10.35 -5.37
C GLY A 133 -15.35 10.36 -6.13
N LEU A 134 -14.22 10.46 -5.42
CA LEU A 134 -12.88 10.47 -6.00
C LEU A 134 -12.54 9.10 -6.63
N PRO A 135 -11.52 9.03 -7.50
CA PRO A 135 -10.99 7.77 -8.00
C PRO A 135 -10.64 6.82 -6.85
N LYS A 136 -10.72 5.52 -7.12
CA LYS A 136 -10.46 4.52 -6.09
C LYS A 136 -8.99 4.62 -5.65
N VAL A 137 -8.76 4.36 -4.37
CA VAL A 137 -7.40 4.13 -3.86
C VAL A 137 -6.99 2.70 -4.25
N TYR A 138 -5.71 2.49 -4.58
CA TYR A 138 -5.09 1.18 -4.81
C TYR A 138 -3.94 1.01 -3.82
N ILE A 139 -4.00 -0.02 -2.97
CA ILE A 139 -3.01 -0.24 -1.89
C ILE A 139 -2.07 -1.36 -2.26
N LEU A 140 -0.78 -1.03 -2.37
CA LEU A 140 0.30 -1.97 -2.60
C LEU A 140 1.10 -2.17 -1.31
N ILE A 141 1.32 -3.43 -0.94
CA ILE A 141 2.10 -3.79 0.26
C ILE A 141 3.30 -4.63 -0.17
N ASP A 142 4.49 -4.08 0.00
CA ASP A 142 5.77 -4.75 -0.26
C ASP A 142 6.43 -5.18 1.06
N GLU A 143 7.16 -6.30 1.01
CA GLU A 143 7.89 -6.89 2.13
C GLU A 143 7.06 -7.22 3.39
N TYR A 144 5.78 -7.56 3.21
CA TYR A 144 4.91 -8.03 4.30
C TYR A 144 5.47 -9.28 5.02
N ASP A 145 6.11 -10.17 4.28
CA ASP A 145 6.81 -11.35 4.79
C ASP A 145 7.98 -10.97 5.70
N ASN A 146 8.77 -9.96 5.34
CA ASN A 146 9.87 -9.45 6.15
C ASN A 146 9.39 -8.99 7.52
N PHE A 147 8.34 -8.17 7.55
CA PHE A 147 7.77 -7.69 8.81
C PHE A 147 7.23 -8.83 9.67
N THR A 148 6.49 -9.76 9.08
CA THR A 148 5.95 -10.92 9.80
C THR A 148 7.07 -11.79 10.38
N ASN A 149 8.14 -12.04 9.62
CA ASN A 149 9.29 -12.81 10.07
C ASN A 149 10.04 -12.09 11.21
N GLN A 150 10.18 -10.77 11.14
CA GLN A 150 10.79 -9.99 12.22
C GLN A 150 9.95 -10.06 13.50
N LEU A 151 8.62 -9.97 13.40
CA LEU A 151 7.74 -10.16 14.56
C LEU A 151 7.89 -11.56 15.17
N LEU A 152 7.95 -12.60 14.35
CA LEU A 152 8.12 -13.98 14.78
C LEU A 152 9.49 -14.25 15.42
N THR A 153 10.55 -13.57 14.95
CA THR A 153 11.92 -13.81 15.42
C THR A 153 12.28 -12.95 16.63
N ALA A 154 11.83 -11.69 16.66
CA ALA A 154 12.16 -10.74 17.72
C ALA A 154 11.36 -10.99 19.00
N TYR A 155 10.15 -11.54 18.89
CA TYR A 155 9.26 -11.73 20.04
C TYR A 155 8.89 -13.21 20.20
N LYS A 156 9.30 -13.81 21.31
CA LYS A 156 8.75 -15.10 21.75
C LYS A 156 7.25 -14.94 22.11
N ASP A 157 6.53 -16.06 22.18
CA ASP A 157 5.07 -16.24 22.27
C ASP A 157 4.22 -15.07 22.84
N PRO A 158 4.51 -14.43 23.99
CA PRO A 158 3.56 -13.51 24.62
C PRO A 158 3.26 -12.23 23.82
N LEU A 159 4.28 -11.59 23.22
CA LEU A 159 4.06 -10.34 22.48
C LEU A 159 3.47 -10.61 21.09
N TYR A 160 3.87 -11.71 20.46
CA TYR A 160 3.29 -12.15 19.19
C TYR A 160 1.81 -12.48 19.35
N GLU A 161 1.41 -13.16 20.42
CA GLU A 161 0.00 -13.34 20.77
C GLU A 161 -0.69 -11.99 20.96
N GLN A 162 -0.13 -11.04 21.72
CA GLN A 162 -0.76 -9.71 21.90
C GLN A 162 -0.97 -8.97 20.58
N ILE A 163 0.00 -9.05 19.67
CA ILE A 163 -0.10 -8.45 18.33
C ILE A 163 -1.16 -9.15 17.46
N THR A 164 -1.38 -10.44 17.62
CA THR A 164 -2.23 -11.24 16.72
C THR A 164 -3.63 -11.54 17.27
N THR A 165 -3.84 -11.54 18.59
CA THR A 165 -5.06 -12.10 19.21
C THR A 165 -6.15 -11.05 19.51
N LYS A 166 -5.87 -9.86 20.09
CA LYS A 166 -6.92 -8.85 20.38
C LYS A 166 -6.44 -7.38 20.29
N ASP A 167 -7.16 -6.58 19.48
CA ASP A 167 -7.06 -5.12 19.30
C ASP A 167 -5.67 -4.47 19.20
N SER A 168 -4.71 -5.14 18.54
CA SER A 168 -3.44 -4.52 18.18
C SER A 168 -3.59 -3.45 17.09
N PHE A 169 -2.66 -2.48 17.07
CA PHE A 169 -2.56 -1.46 16.04
C PHE A 169 -2.46 -2.05 14.62
N LEU A 170 -1.76 -3.18 14.45
CA LEU A 170 -1.68 -3.88 13.16
C LEU A 170 -3.03 -4.40 12.71
N ARG A 171 -3.75 -5.08 13.60
CA ARG A 171 -5.06 -5.64 13.26
C ARG A 171 -6.03 -4.52 12.93
N THR A 172 -5.98 -3.40 13.66
CA THR A 172 -6.76 -2.19 13.37
C THR A 172 -6.44 -1.64 11.97
N PHE A 173 -5.15 -1.50 11.63
CA PHE A 173 -4.73 -1.02 10.32
C PHE A 173 -5.20 -1.93 9.17
N PHE A 174 -4.96 -3.23 9.25
CA PHE A 174 -5.40 -4.17 8.22
C PHE A 174 -6.93 -4.32 8.16
N LYS A 175 -7.64 -4.12 9.28
CA LYS A 175 -9.11 -4.02 9.26
C LYS A 175 -9.56 -2.80 8.45
N VAL A 176 -8.88 -1.65 8.51
CA VAL A 176 -9.20 -0.48 7.69
C VAL A 176 -9.04 -0.81 6.20
N ILE A 177 -7.92 -1.44 5.83
CA ILE A 177 -7.65 -1.89 4.45
C ILE A 177 -8.72 -2.88 3.96
N LYS A 178 -9.13 -3.83 4.81
CA LYS A 178 -10.11 -4.87 4.43
C LYS A 178 -11.55 -4.36 4.39
N LYS A 179 -11.96 -3.52 5.35
CA LYS A 179 -13.35 -3.06 5.48
C LYS A 179 -13.78 -2.19 4.31
N ARG A 180 -12.86 -1.38 3.80
CA ARG A 180 -13.13 -0.42 2.73
C ARG A 180 -12.51 -1.03 1.49
N ARG A 181 -13.30 -1.64 0.61
CA ARG A 181 -12.86 -2.22 -0.68
C ARG A 181 -12.18 -1.13 -1.52
N VAL A 182 -10.92 -0.87 -1.21
CA VAL A 182 -9.89 -0.32 -2.07
C VAL A 182 -9.88 -1.23 -3.30
N ALA A 183 -9.81 -0.68 -4.52
CA ALA A 183 -9.57 -1.56 -5.65
C ALA A 183 -8.23 -2.26 -5.38
N VAL A 184 -8.27 -3.58 -5.38
CA VAL A 184 -7.09 -4.42 -5.23
C VAL A 184 -7.04 -5.28 -6.48
#